data_AF-A0A2V7CYV5-F1
#
_entry.id   AF-A0A2V7CYV5-F1
#
_cell.length_a   1.000
_cell.length_b   1.000
_cell.length_c   1.000
_cell.angle_alpha   90.00
_cell.angle_beta   90.00
_cell.angle_gamma   90.00
#
_symmetry.space_group_name_H-M   'P 1'
#
loop_
_entity.id
_entity.type
_entity.pdbx_description
1 polymer ?
#
loop_
_entity_poly.entity_id
_entity_poly.type
_entity_poly.pdbx_seq_one_letter_code
_entity_poly.pdbx_strand_id
1 'polypeptide(L)'
;MTDRVDLLAHFPPPSTPRPQQARLLASLADAIAEALDDPAAPRVFFVEAPPGVGKSHVAMALARWSGDAYLLTSQKLLQDQYEREFGADLQLVKGRDNYRCERYPEVSVPTSRGMCRRPHGPPCQCPYARAKAAALAGPIFCTNTSYFATLRHWRSEQLRKRRLLIIDEAHNLEAQLVNVFTVAFPPGETMAWFGGPLPRLDTAEEYRSLMRDHLEGLEGQLESLERALEVLRPPGVDAETFLSMPPSRAEQELMAERESLEGALARVRFFVDAEEREWIVRFPPEPGATLELVPLTVTSMARELLSESAELVVLSSAYLGHRSALAECFGLDESSVRSFTSDSPFPLAQRRIDYRPVGALSKSSLARLEPALFAEVAAILAAHPREKGLIHAASYAGGRRLVAHLAARAPLLSRRLIWVESTEAKSQALDLHRASQAPTVLVSPSLREGVDLPDDFLRFQIVTKMPYPDLGDPWTAARQARDPRWYALETAKALVQAYGRSCRHADDHGVTYVLDGQFERFLTHYRVLLPPWLLDAIHVAMRARHPEASFEC
;
A
#
# COMPACT_ATOMS: atom_id res chain seq x y z
N MET A 1 -2.29 40.43 6.34
CA MET A 1 -2.58 40.35 4.89
C MET A 1 -2.21 38.95 4.48
N THR A 2 -3.11 37.99 4.70
CA THR A 2 -2.92 36.61 4.28
C THR A 2 -3.11 36.59 2.77
N ASP A 3 -2.05 36.32 2.02
CA ASP A 3 -2.20 35.94 0.62
C ASP A 3 -3.19 34.78 0.59
N ARG A 4 -4.32 35.00 -0.09
CA ARG A 4 -5.41 34.02 -0.17
C ARG A 4 -4.82 32.72 -0.69
N VAL A 5 -4.96 31.63 0.06
CA VAL A 5 -4.55 30.30 -0.38
C VAL A 5 -5.31 30.00 -1.68
N ASP A 6 -4.63 30.08 -2.83
CA ASP A 6 -5.24 29.84 -4.14
C ASP A 6 -4.71 28.53 -4.72
N LEU A 7 -5.28 27.42 -4.29
CA LEU A 7 -4.90 26.10 -4.79
C LEU A 7 -5.23 25.91 -6.29
N LEU A 8 -6.18 26.67 -6.84
CA LEU A 8 -6.60 26.53 -8.23
C LEU A 8 -5.55 27.11 -9.19
N ALA A 9 -4.89 28.20 -8.81
CA ALA A 9 -3.78 28.77 -9.57
C ALA A 9 -2.60 27.79 -9.71
N HIS A 10 -2.49 26.80 -8.82
CA HIS A 10 -1.42 25.79 -8.83
C HIS A 10 -1.83 24.46 -9.48
N PHE A 11 -3.02 24.37 -10.08
CA PHE A 11 -3.47 23.16 -10.76
C PHE A 11 -2.50 22.77 -11.90
N PRO A 12 -2.12 21.49 -12.05
CA PRO A 12 -1.09 21.10 -12.99
C PRO A 12 -1.54 21.30 -14.46
N PRO A 13 -0.80 22.10 -15.27
CA PRO A 13 -1.08 22.26 -16.69
C PRO A 13 -0.67 21.00 -17.48
N PRO A 14 -1.24 20.76 -18.68
CA PRO A 14 -2.23 21.58 -19.39
C PRO A 14 -3.68 21.32 -18.94
N SER A 15 -3.90 20.46 -17.95
CA SER A 15 -5.22 20.09 -17.47
C SER A 15 -5.93 21.27 -16.79
N THR A 16 -7.25 21.34 -16.93
CA THR A 16 -8.11 22.28 -16.18
C THR A 16 -8.91 21.54 -15.11
N PRO A 17 -9.14 22.14 -13.94
CA PRO A 17 -9.86 21.47 -12.86
C PRO A 17 -11.32 21.20 -13.24
N ARG A 18 -11.79 19.97 -13.01
CA ARG A 18 -13.21 19.62 -13.10
C ARG A 18 -14.01 20.30 -11.98
N PRO A 19 -15.33 20.49 -12.11
CA PRO A 19 -16.14 21.15 -11.09
C PRO A 19 -16.05 20.53 -9.68
N GLN A 20 -15.92 19.19 -9.59
CA GLN A 20 -15.72 18.49 -8.32
C GLN A 20 -14.34 18.78 -7.72
N GLN A 21 -13.28 18.76 -8.55
CA GLN A 21 -11.92 19.11 -8.12
C GLN A 21 -11.84 20.57 -7.68
N ALA A 22 -12.50 21.48 -8.42
CA ALA A 22 -12.50 22.90 -8.10
C ALA A 22 -13.16 23.18 -6.74
N ARG A 23 -14.30 22.55 -6.46
CA ARG A 23 -14.97 22.62 -5.15
C ARG A 23 -14.10 22.05 -4.03
N LEU A 24 -13.50 20.88 -4.26
CA LEU A 24 -12.64 20.23 -3.28
C LEU A 24 -11.41 21.10 -2.96
N LEU A 25 -10.75 21.64 -3.97
CA LEU A 25 -9.60 22.54 -3.81
C LEU A 25 -10.00 23.86 -3.12
N ALA A 26 -11.17 24.43 -3.43
CA ALA A 26 -11.64 25.62 -2.73
C ALA A 26 -11.87 25.35 -1.22
N SER A 27 -12.54 24.25 -0.87
CA SER A 27 -12.76 23.88 0.54
C SER A 27 -11.46 23.55 1.28
N LEU A 28 -10.51 22.89 0.60
CA LEU A 28 -9.18 22.65 1.15
C LEU A 28 -8.41 23.96 1.35
N ALA A 29 -8.50 24.89 0.41
CA ALA A 29 -7.85 26.20 0.50
C ALA A 29 -8.33 26.98 1.73
N ASP A 30 -9.64 27.02 1.98
CA ASP A 30 -10.21 27.70 3.14
C ASP A 30 -9.73 27.08 4.46
N ALA A 31 -9.70 25.74 4.56
CA ALA A 31 -9.24 25.05 5.75
C ALA A 31 -7.73 25.17 5.99
N ILE A 32 -6.95 25.21 4.91
CA ILE A 32 -5.51 25.45 4.99
C ILE A 32 -5.25 26.89 5.42
N ALA A 33 -5.99 27.86 4.90
CA ALA A 33 -5.86 29.26 5.33
C ALA A 33 -6.15 29.39 6.84
N GLU A 34 -7.22 28.76 7.32
CA GLU A 34 -7.54 28.68 8.76
C GLU A 34 -6.40 28.04 9.57
N ALA A 35 -5.82 26.92 9.10
CA ALA A 35 -4.70 26.26 9.76
C ALA A 35 -3.39 27.07 9.77
N LEU A 36 -3.21 27.98 8.81
CA LEU A 36 -2.08 28.90 8.78
C LEU A 36 -2.29 30.09 9.74
N ASP A 37 -3.53 30.53 9.93
CA ASP A 37 -3.89 31.66 10.79
C ASP A 37 -4.06 31.26 12.27
N ASP A 38 -4.55 30.05 12.57
CA ASP A 38 -4.78 29.54 13.92
C ASP A 38 -3.96 28.26 14.23
N PRO A 39 -3.03 28.31 15.19
CA PRO A 39 -2.30 27.13 15.65
C PRO A 39 -3.18 25.98 16.17
N ALA A 40 -4.38 26.29 16.70
CA ALA A 40 -5.32 25.32 17.23
C ALA A 40 -6.23 24.68 16.17
N ALA A 41 -6.24 25.22 14.94
CA ALA A 41 -7.05 24.68 13.86
C ALA A 41 -6.53 23.31 13.36
N PRO A 42 -7.41 22.48 12.76
CA PRO A 42 -7.04 21.16 12.23
C PRO A 42 -5.92 21.25 11.18
N ARG A 43 -4.88 20.41 11.34
CA ARG A 43 -3.72 20.33 10.42
C ARG A 43 -3.66 19.04 9.62
N VAL A 44 -4.56 18.10 9.91
CA VAL A 44 -4.68 16.84 9.19
C VAL A 44 -5.99 16.83 8.40
N PHE A 45 -5.87 16.70 7.09
CA PHE A 45 -6.98 16.74 6.16
C PHE A 45 -7.20 15.36 5.53
N PHE A 46 -8.39 14.79 5.70
CA PHE A 46 -8.79 13.55 5.06
C PHE A 46 -9.56 13.88 3.79
N VAL A 47 -9.09 13.42 2.64
CA VAL A 47 -9.65 13.71 1.33
C VAL A 47 -10.17 12.43 0.69
N GLU A 48 -11.48 12.23 0.77
CA GLU A 48 -12.17 11.10 0.16
C GLU A 48 -12.77 11.51 -1.19
N ALA A 49 -12.22 10.96 -2.26
CA ALA A 49 -12.69 11.25 -3.61
C ALA A 49 -12.73 9.98 -4.46
N PRO A 50 -13.93 9.61 -4.99
CA PRO A 50 -14.10 8.41 -5.81
C PRO A 50 -13.11 8.35 -6.99
N PRO A 51 -12.85 7.15 -7.53
CA PRO A 51 -12.11 7.01 -8.77
C PRO A 51 -12.71 7.89 -9.87
N GLY A 52 -11.84 8.43 -10.73
CA GLY A 52 -12.25 9.34 -11.79
C GLY A 52 -12.42 10.80 -11.39
N VAL A 53 -12.41 11.16 -10.10
CA VAL A 53 -12.35 12.58 -9.68
C VAL A 53 -10.99 13.20 -10.03
N GLY A 54 -9.93 12.40 -10.16
CA GLY A 54 -8.57 12.87 -10.44
C GLY A 54 -7.82 13.30 -9.18
N LYS A 55 -7.78 12.42 -8.17
CA LYS A 55 -7.06 12.62 -6.90
C LYS A 55 -5.61 13.04 -7.09
N SER A 56 -4.91 12.43 -8.04
CA SER A 56 -3.50 12.75 -8.30
C SER A 56 -3.29 14.19 -8.76
N HIS A 57 -4.24 14.77 -9.51
CA HIS A 57 -4.18 16.18 -9.88
C HIS A 57 -4.44 17.10 -8.67
N VAL A 58 -5.33 16.71 -7.75
CA VAL A 58 -5.58 17.44 -6.49
C VAL A 58 -4.33 17.41 -5.60
N ALA A 59 -3.71 16.23 -5.46
CA ALA A 59 -2.44 16.07 -4.76
C ALA A 59 -1.34 16.95 -5.37
N MET A 60 -1.21 16.99 -6.70
CA MET A 60 -0.23 17.84 -7.36
C MET A 60 -0.52 19.33 -7.23
N ALA A 61 -1.78 19.76 -7.26
CA ALA A 61 -2.14 21.16 -7.02
C ALA A 61 -1.70 21.61 -5.61
N LEU A 62 -1.95 20.77 -4.60
CA LEU A 62 -1.50 21.00 -3.22
C LEU A 62 0.04 21.02 -3.11
N ALA A 63 0.73 20.06 -3.74
CA ALA A 63 2.18 19.98 -3.71
C ALA A 63 2.84 21.20 -4.39
N ARG A 64 2.31 21.63 -5.55
CA ARG A 64 2.77 22.82 -6.29
C ARG A 64 2.53 24.11 -5.52
N TRP A 65 1.39 24.24 -4.85
CA TRP A 65 1.11 25.37 -3.96
C TRP A 65 2.04 25.40 -2.74
N SER A 66 2.33 24.23 -2.17
CA SER A 66 3.22 24.13 -1.01
C SER A 66 4.62 24.64 -1.37
N GLY A 67 5.13 24.26 -2.56
CA GLY A 67 6.52 24.49 -2.97
C GLY A 67 7.54 23.69 -2.14
N ASP A 68 7.08 23.02 -1.09
CA ASP A 68 7.86 22.19 -0.20
C ASP A 68 6.99 21.03 0.34
N ALA A 69 6.99 19.91 -0.37
CA ALA A 69 6.09 18.80 -0.09
C ALA A 69 6.77 17.43 -0.13
N TYR A 70 6.30 16.53 0.75
CA TYR A 70 6.42 15.10 0.59
C TYR A 70 5.16 14.56 -0.07
N LEU A 71 5.32 13.77 -1.14
CA LEU A 71 4.24 13.08 -1.83
C LEU A 71 4.50 11.57 -1.75
N LEU A 72 3.74 10.88 -0.91
CA LEU A 72 3.86 9.45 -0.67
C LEU A 72 2.74 8.71 -1.37
N THR A 73 3.09 7.60 -2.02
CA THR A 73 2.16 6.72 -2.73
C THR A 73 2.14 5.33 -2.09
N SER A 74 1.06 4.58 -2.31
CA SER A 74 0.96 3.21 -1.79
C SER A 74 1.77 2.18 -2.60
N GLN A 75 1.97 2.39 -3.90
CA GLN A 75 2.52 1.38 -4.81
C GLN A 75 3.50 1.97 -5.84
N LYS A 76 4.41 1.14 -6.35
CA LYS A 76 5.36 1.53 -7.41
C LYS A 76 4.66 1.94 -8.71
N LEU A 77 3.57 1.26 -9.09
CA LEU A 77 2.85 1.60 -10.31
C LEU A 77 2.25 3.02 -10.24
N LEU A 78 1.84 3.46 -9.05
CA LEU A 78 1.34 4.82 -8.83
C LEU A 78 2.48 5.84 -8.89
N GLN A 79 3.67 5.54 -8.36
CA GLN A 79 4.87 6.37 -8.58
C GLN A 79 5.16 6.54 -10.07
N ASP A 80 5.13 5.45 -10.83
CA ASP A 80 5.35 5.50 -12.28
C ASP A 80 4.28 6.33 -12.99
N GLN A 81 3.04 6.38 -12.47
CA GLN A 81 2.00 7.27 -12.97
C GLN A 81 2.32 8.74 -12.69
N TYR A 82 2.73 9.08 -11.46
CA TYR A 82 3.14 10.45 -11.12
C TYR A 82 4.35 10.92 -11.94
N GLU A 83 5.35 10.05 -12.15
CA GLU A 83 6.49 10.31 -13.03
C GLU A 83 6.04 10.51 -14.49
N ARG A 84 5.12 9.63 -14.94
CA ARG A 84 4.27 9.72 -16.15
C ARG A 84 3.76 11.14 -16.44
N GLU A 85 2.93 11.60 -15.52
CA GLU A 85 2.04 12.75 -15.71
C GLU A 85 2.68 14.07 -15.26
N PHE A 86 3.56 14.03 -14.25
CA PHE A 86 4.04 15.22 -13.53
C PHE A 86 5.56 15.23 -13.32
N GLY A 87 6.33 14.40 -14.02
CA GLY A 87 7.77 14.23 -13.80
C GLY A 87 8.61 15.52 -13.90
N ALA A 88 8.11 16.56 -14.57
CA ALA A 88 8.75 17.88 -14.61
C ALA A 88 8.65 18.66 -13.28
N ASP A 89 7.61 18.37 -12.48
CA ASP A 89 7.30 19.13 -11.26
C ASP A 89 7.79 18.43 -9.97
N LEU A 90 8.16 17.15 -10.03
CA LEU A 90 8.52 16.35 -8.86
C LEU A 90 9.87 15.64 -9.01
N GLN A 91 10.46 15.32 -7.86
CA GLN A 91 11.69 14.53 -7.78
C GLN A 91 11.37 13.17 -7.19
N LEU A 92 11.41 12.15 -8.05
CA LEU A 92 11.03 10.80 -7.69
C LEU A 92 12.24 9.97 -7.22
N VAL A 93 12.08 9.29 -6.08
CA VAL A 93 13.07 8.33 -5.58
C VAL A 93 12.42 7.00 -5.23
N LYS A 94 13.09 5.91 -5.60
CA LYS A 94 12.69 4.51 -5.36
C LYS A 94 13.74 3.81 -4.48
N GLY A 95 13.47 2.59 -4.05
CA GLY A 95 14.47 1.75 -3.37
C GLY A 95 15.67 1.41 -4.27
N ARG A 96 16.83 1.09 -3.67
CA ARG A 96 18.11 0.84 -4.39
C ARG A 96 18.02 -0.22 -5.50
N ASP A 97 17.16 -1.24 -5.34
CA ASP A 97 16.97 -2.30 -6.36
C ASP A 97 16.41 -1.79 -7.68
N ASN A 98 15.78 -0.62 -7.70
CA ASN A 98 15.15 -0.06 -8.90
C ASN A 98 16.14 0.75 -9.76
N TYR A 99 17.41 0.84 -9.35
CA TYR A 99 18.46 1.57 -10.07
C TYR A 99 19.55 0.62 -10.51
N ARG A 100 19.95 0.69 -11.78
CA ARG A 100 21.08 -0.10 -12.29
C ARG A 100 22.40 0.54 -11.89
N CYS A 101 23.36 -0.28 -11.49
CA CYS A 101 24.69 0.17 -11.13
C CYS A 101 25.51 0.44 -12.40
N GLU A 102 25.93 1.70 -12.61
CA GLU A 102 26.71 2.13 -13.78
C GLU A 102 28.14 1.55 -13.81
N ARG A 103 28.63 0.96 -12.71
CA ARG A 103 29.93 0.27 -12.67
C ARG A 103 29.95 -1.07 -13.42
N TYR A 104 28.79 -1.66 -13.70
CA TYR A 104 28.66 -2.93 -14.43
C TYR A 104 27.80 -2.72 -15.67
N PRO A 105 28.27 -2.02 -16.71
CA PRO A 105 27.46 -1.71 -17.89
C PRO A 105 27.00 -2.96 -18.65
N GLU A 106 27.81 -4.02 -18.63
CA GLU A 106 27.55 -5.28 -19.35
C GLU A 106 26.60 -6.23 -18.62
N VAL A 107 26.30 -5.99 -17.34
CA VAL A 107 25.47 -6.89 -16.52
C VAL A 107 24.46 -6.07 -15.74
N SER A 108 23.18 -6.47 -15.78
CA SER A 108 22.12 -5.78 -15.04
C SER A 108 22.23 -6.02 -13.53
N VAL A 109 23.14 -5.30 -12.87
CA VAL A 109 23.35 -5.34 -11.42
C VAL A 109 22.56 -4.20 -10.77
N PRO A 110 21.62 -4.47 -9.84
CA PRO A 110 20.94 -3.41 -9.10
C PRO A 110 21.92 -2.69 -8.16
N THR A 111 21.65 -1.43 -7.86
CA THR A 111 22.52 -0.59 -7.03
C THR A 111 22.63 -1.09 -5.59
N SER A 112 21.62 -1.82 -5.11
CA SER A 112 21.65 -2.56 -3.84
C SER A 112 22.74 -3.63 -3.76
N ARG A 113 23.17 -4.17 -4.91
CA ARG A 113 24.23 -5.18 -5.04
C ARG A 113 25.50 -4.61 -5.68
N GLY A 114 25.55 -3.29 -5.91
CA GLY A 114 26.72 -2.64 -6.49
C GLY A 114 27.85 -2.56 -5.47
N MET A 115 29.09 -2.89 -5.87
CA MET A 115 30.28 -2.91 -4.99
C MET A 115 30.79 -1.49 -4.60
N CYS A 116 29.92 -0.48 -4.52
CA CYS A 116 30.33 0.87 -4.14
C CYS A 116 30.59 0.93 -2.62
N ARG A 117 31.78 1.41 -2.24
CA ARG A 117 32.26 1.57 -0.84
C ARG A 117 31.39 2.42 0.07
N ARG A 118 30.41 3.13 -0.47
CA ARG A 118 29.67 4.17 0.25
C ARG A 118 28.18 3.84 0.22
N PRO A 119 27.71 2.94 1.10
CA PRO A 119 26.28 2.83 1.33
C PRO A 119 25.72 4.13 1.96
N HIS A 120 26.57 4.97 2.60
CA HIS A 120 26.15 6.20 3.30
C HIS A 120 27.13 7.40 3.21
N GLY A 121 28.13 7.38 2.30
CA GLY A 121 29.16 8.43 2.24
C GLY A 121 28.93 9.52 1.17
N PRO A 122 29.36 10.78 1.42
CA PRO A 122 28.98 11.98 0.64
C PRO A 122 29.38 12.10 -0.86
N PRO A 123 30.30 11.30 -1.44
CA PRO A 123 30.59 11.33 -2.88
C PRO A 123 30.09 10.09 -3.65
N CYS A 124 29.19 9.28 -3.09
CA CYS A 124 28.52 8.25 -3.88
C CYS A 124 27.63 8.93 -4.93
N GLN A 125 28.00 8.87 -6.22
CA GLN A 125 27.23 9.44 -7.32
C GLN A 125 26.50 8.38 -8.15
N CYS A 126 26.17 7.21 -7.58
CA CYS A 126 25.40 6.20 -8.32
C CYS A 126 23.99 6.74 -8.64
N PRO A 127 23.27 6.15 -9.63
CA PRO A 127 21.95 6.64 -10.02
C PRO A 127 20.96 6.79 -8.85
N TYR A 128 20.97 5.84 -7.91
CA TYR A 128 20.18 5.92 -6.68
C TYR A 128 20.57 7.14 -5.82
N ALA A 129 21.87 7.34 -5.59
CA ALA A 129 22.34 8.43 -4.74
C ALA A 129 22.05 9.81 -5.37
N ARG A 130 22.19 9.93 -6.70
CA ARG A 130 21.78 11.14 -7.43
C ARG A 130 20.29 11.39 -7.33
N ALA A 131 19.45 10.37 -7.52
CA ALA A 131 18.00 10.48 -7.38
C ALA A 131 17.59 10.85 -5.95
N LYS A 132 18.20 10.24 -4.93
CA LYS A 132 17.95 10.58 -3.52
C LYS A 132 18.37 12.01 -3.19
N ALA A 133 19.55 12.45 -3.63
CA ALA A 133 20.02 13.82 -3.43
C ALA A 133 19.11 14.84 -4.12
N ALA A 134 18.71 14.57 -5.36
CA ALA A 134 17.75 15.40 -6.10
C ALA A 134 16.39 15.47 -5.38
N ALA A 135 15.87 14.34 -4.86
CA ALA A 135 14.63 14.32 -4.09
C ALA A 135 14.73 15.11 -2.78
N LEU A 136 15.83 14.97 -2.03
CA LEU A 136 16.05 15.71 -0.78
C LEU A 136 16.13 17.22 -1.01
N ALA A 137 16.82 17.66 -2.07
CA ALA A 137 16.96 19.07 -2.43
C ALA A 137 15.71 19.65 -3.13
N GLY A 138 14.93 18.80 -3.79
CA GLY A 138 13.80 19.21 -4.62
C GLY A 138 12.59 19.72 -3.82
N PRO A 139 11.73 20.55 -4.45
CA PRO A 139 10.54 21.11 -3.82
C PRO A 139 9.46 20.06 -3.55
N ILE A 140 9.30 19.07 -4.44
CA ILE A 140 8.33 17.98 -4.29
C ILE A 140 9.09 16.65 -4.28
N PHE A 141 9.26 16.06 -3.09
CA PHE A 141 9.87 14.76 -2.89
C PHE A 141 8.79 13.68 -3.07
N CYS A 142 8.90 12.84 -4.10
CA CYS A 142 7.94 11.78 -4.39
C CYS A 142 8.54 10.39 -4.15
N THR A 143 7.84 9.54 -3.39
CA THR A 143 8.23 8.13 -3.14
C THR A 143 7.02 7.27 -2.74
N ASN A 144 7.24 6.02 -2.36
CA ASN A 144 6.25 5.24 -1.60
C ASN A 144 6.42 5.40 -0.08
N THR A 145 5.32 5.20 0.64
CA THR A 145 5.23 5.24 2.10
C THR A 145 6.25 4.33 2.77
N SER A 146 6.40 3.09 2.31
CA SER A 146 7.31 2.12 2.95
C SER A 146 8.76 2.58 2.89
N TYR A 147 9.24 3.01 1.72
CA TYR A 147 10.59 3.55 1.56
C TYR A 147 10.79 4.81 2.41
N PHE A 148 9.81 5.71 2.45
CA PHE A 148 9.89 6.94 3.25
C PHE A 148 10.01 6.65 4.75
N ALA A 149 9.13 5.79 5.28
CA ALA A 149 9.15 5.38 6.68
C ALA A 149 10.44 4.63 7.04
N THR A 150 10.94 3.74 6.16
CA THR A 150 12.24 3.08 6.34
C THR A 150 13.40 4.08 6.35
N LEU A 151 13.39 5.07 5.44
CA LEU A 151 14.45 6.07 5.36
C LEU A 151 14.51 6.93 6.63
N ARG A 152 13.35 7.35 7.14
CA ARG A 152 13.24 8.16 8.36
C ARG A 152 13.59 7.36 9.62
N HIS A 153 13.01 6.17 9.79
CA HIS A 153 13.10 5.43 11.04
C HIS A 153 14.32 4.49 11.10
N TRP A 154 14.48 3.62 10.10
CA TRP A 154 15.49 2.56 10.14
C TRP A 154 16.87 2.98 9.65
N ARG A 155 16.95 4.03 8.82
CA ARG A 155 18.22 4.53 8.28
C ARG A 155 18.67 5.84 8.95
N SER A 156 17.90 6.33 9.93
CA SER A 156 18.15 7.57 10.66
C SER A 156 18.50 8.76 9.76
N GLU A 157 17.95 8.77 8.54
CA GLU A 157 18.16 9.88 7.63
C GLU A 157 17.45 11.11 8.18
N GLN A 158 18.17 12.21 8.32
CA GLN A 158 17.59 13.48 8.77
C GLN A 158 16.74 14.10 7.66
N LEU A 159 15.53 13.58 7.50
CA LEU A 159 14.52 14.17 6.62
C LEU A 159 13.95 15.42 7.31
N ARG A 160 14.28 16.59 6.77
CA ARG A 160 13.74 17.87 7.27
C ARG A 160 12.21 17.86 7.29
N LYS A 161 11.62 18.56 8.25
CA LYS A 161 10.18 18.84 8.24
C LYS A 161 9.85 19.72 7.03
N ARG A 162 8.82 19.36 6.27
CA ARG A 162 8.34 20.13 5.12
C ARG A 162 7.03 20.84 5.44
N ARG A 163 6.61 21.78 4.60
CA ARG A 163 5.31 22.44 4.77
C ARG A 163 4.13 21.47 4.61
N LEU A 164 4.22 20.52 3.69
CA LEU A 164 3.11 19.61 3.38
C LEU A 164 3.55 18.14 3.24
N LEU A 165 2.77 17.23 3.81
CA LEU A 165 2.83 15.79 3.54
C LEU A 165 1.53 15.35 2.90
N ILE A 166 1.60 14.74 1.72
CA ILE A 166 0.47 14.10 1.05
C ILE A 166 0.72 12.60 1.03
N ILE A 167 -0.23 11.82 1.54
CA ILE A 167 -0.24 10.35 1.40
C ILE A 167 -1.43 9.99 0.52
N ASP A 168 -1.14 9.59 -0.72
CA ASP A 168 -2.12 9.14 -1.69
C ASP A 168 -2.40 7.63 -1.52
N GLU A 169 -3.64 7.24 -1.74
CA GLU A 169 -4.19 5.92 -1.42
C GLU A 169 -3.91 5.48 0.02
N ALA A 170 -4.11 6.40 0.97
CA ALA A 170 -3.87 6.22 2.40
C ALA A 170 -4.77 5.17 3.09
N HIS A 171 -5.73 4.56 2.38
CA HIS A 171 -6.48 3.41 2.91
C HIS A 171 -5.56 2.23 3.27
N ASN A 172 -4.40 2.13 2.63
CA ASN A 172 -3.37 1.12 2.90
C ASN A 172 -2.36 1.50 3.99
N LEU A 173 -2.44 2.72 4.53
CA LEU A 173 -1.37 3.28 5.38
C LEU A 173 -1.12 2.42 6.63
N GLU A 174 -2.16 1.94 7.31
CA GLU A 174 -2.01 1.06 8.49
C GLU A 174 -1.20 -0.19 8.13
N ALA A 175 -1.62 -0.94 7.10
CA ALA A 175 -0.92 -2.15 6.66
C ALA A 175 0.52 -1.86 6.20
N GLN A 176 0.76 -0.74 5.52
CA GLN A 176 2.10 -0.34 5.12
C GLN A 176 3.01 -0.07 6.32
N LEU A 177 2.50 0.63 7.34
CA LEU A 177 3.26 0.91 8.56
C LEU A 177 3.49 -0.37 9.36
N VAL A 178 2.49 -1.25 9.51
CA VAL A 178 2.67 -2.56 10.14
C VAL A 178 3.84 -3.29 9.49
N ASN A 179 3.86 -3.39 8.16
CA ASN A 179 4.94 -4.05 7.43
C ASN A 179 6.31 -3.38 7.62
N VAL A 180 6.37 -2.05 7.70
CA VAL A 180 7.64 -1.32 7.93
C VAL A 180 8.19 -1.57 9.33
N PHE A 181 7.31 -1.65 10.33
CA PHE A 181 7.70 -1.80 11.73
C PHE A 181 7.71 -3.25 12.23
N THR A 182 7.34 -4.22 11.38
CA THR A 182 7.55 -5.64 11.64
C THR A 182 9.03 -5.92 11.81
N VAL A 183 9.38 -6.54 12.93
CA VAL A 183 10.73 -7.01 13.22
C VAL A 183 10.83 -8.47 12.77
N ALA A 184 11.48 -8.68 11.63
CA ALA A 184 11.63 -10.00 11.03
C ALA A 184 13.06 -10.55 11.22
N PHE A 185 13.14 -11.86 11.45
CA PHE A 185 14.38 -12.63 11.55
C PHE A 185 14.32 -13.83 10.60
N PRO A 186 14.81 -13.66 9.35
CA PRO A 186 14.94 -14.76 8.41
C PRO A 186 15.95 -15.83 8.90
N PRO A 187 15.83 -17.10 8.47
CA PRO A 187 16.71 -18.18 8.94
C PRO A 187 18.22 -17.93 8.75
N GLY A 188 18.59 -17.22 7.68
CA GLY A 188 19.98 -16.85 7.43
C GLY A 188 20.52 -15.89 8.49
N GLU A 189 19.72 -14.91 8.92
CA GLU A 189 20.09 -13.96 9.98
C GLU A 189 20.10 -14.64 11.35
N THR A 190 19.14 -15.53 11.63
CA THR A 190 19.13 -16.28 12.91
C THR A 190 20.39 -17.11 13.07
N MET A 191 20.80 -17.80 12.00
CA MET A 191 22.02 -18.60 12.01
C MET A 191 23.28 -17.72 12.18
N ALA A 192 23.35 -16.60 11.44
CA ALA A 192 24.52 -15.73 11.45
C ALA A 192 24.75 -15.02 12.80
N TRP A 193 23.68 -14.48 13.39
CA TRP A 193 23.80 -13.54 14.51
C TRP A 193 23.48 -14.16 15.87
N PHE A 194 22.55 -15.13 15.89
CA PHE A 194 22.09 -15.78 17.12
C PHE A 194 22.69 -17.18 17.30
N GLY A 195 23.53 -17.64 16.36
CA GLY A 195 24.23 -18.93 16.44
C GLY A 195 23.34 -20.16 16.20
N GLY A 196 22.11 -19.96 15.72
CA GLY A 196 21.17 -21.05 15.48
C GLY A 196 19.74 -20.57 15.22
N PRO A 197 18.80 -21.49 14.97
CA PRO A 197 17.38 -21.14 14.90
C PRO A 197 16.90 -20.65 16.28
N LEU A 198 16.09 -19.59 16.28
CA LEU A 198 15.44 -19.10 17.49
C LEU A 198 14.41 -20.12 18.02
N PRO A 199 14.24 -20.26 19.34
CA PRO A 199 13.22 -21.11 19.92
C PRO A 199 11.82 -20.65 19.49
N ARG A 200 10.86 -21.57 19.49
CA ARG A 200 9.44 -21.24 19.32
C ARG A 200 8.86 -20.85 20.67
N LEU A 201 8.48 -19.59 20.79
CA LEU A 201 7.84 -19.03 21.98
C LEU A 201 6.44 -18.56 21.57
N ASP A 202 5.52 -18.56 22.53
CA ASP A 202 4.11 -18.29 22.25
C ASP A 202 3.80 -16.80 22.32
N THR A 203 4.60 -16.02 23.05
CA THR A 203 4.32 -14.61 23.33
C THR A 203 5.45 -13.69 22.89
N ALA A 204 5.09 -12.45 22.56
CA ALA A 204 6.06 -11.40 22.28
C ALA A 204 6.92 -11.07 23.51
N GLU A 205 6.40 -11.22 24.73
CA GLU A 205 7.17 -10.93 25.95
C GLU A 205 8.33 -11.92 26.16
N GLU A 206 8.09 -13.21 25.90
CA GLU A 206 9.15 -14.22 25.95
C GLU A 206 10.24 -13.92 24.90
N TYR A 207 9.84 -13.53 23.69
CA TYR A 207 10.81 -13.06 22.69
C TYR A 207 11.51 -11.79 23.12
N ARG A 208 10.85 -10.87 23.83
CA ARG A 208 11.48 -9.63 24.30
C ARG A 208 12.58 -9.91 25.31
N SER A 209 12.34 -10.82 26.26
CA SER A 209 13.38 -11.29 27.18
C SER A 209 14.55 -11.90 26.43
N LEU A 210 14.27 -12.82 25.49
CA LEU A 210 15.32 -13.47 24.70
C LEU A 210 16.15 -12.45 23.89
N MET A 211 15.48 -11.50 23.24
CA MET A 211 16.12 -10.46 22.44
C MET A 211 17.00 -9.53 23.29
N ARG A 212 16.57 -9.24 24.52
CA ARG A 212 17.36 -8.45 25.48
C ARG A 212 18.66 -9.15 25.85
N ASP A 213 18.62 -10.47 26.08
CA ASP A 213 19.80 -11.27 26.40
C ASP A 213 20.82 -11.32 25.24
N HIS A 214 20.35 -11.15 24.00
CA HIS A 214 21.22 -11.12 22.82
C HIS A 214 21.83 -9.76 22.51
N LEU A 215 21.32 -8.65 23.07
CA LEU A 215 21.77 -7.29 22.72
C LEU A 215 23.28 -7.09 22.90
N GLU A 216 23.81 -7.42 24.08
CA GLU A 216 25.24 -7.26 24.39
C GLU A 216 26.12 -8.11 23.45
N GLY A 217 25.67 -9.32 23.10
CA GLY A 217 26.36 -10.20 22.17
C GLY A 217 26.39 -9.64 20.74
N LEU A 218 25.27 -9.10 20.26
CA LEU A 218 25.17 -8.48 18.93
C LEU A 218 26.00 -7.19 18.84
N GLU A 219 26.04 -6.40 19.91
CA GLU A 219 26.89 -5.20 20.02
C GLU A 219 28.38 -5.58 19.97
N GLY A 220 28.79 -6.60 20.71
CA GLY A 220 30.17 -7.11 20.67
C GLY A 220 30.57 -7.69 19.30
N GLN A 221 29.63 -8.33 18.58
CA GLN A 221 29.85 -8.76 17.20
C GLN A 221 30.05 -7.56 16.25
N LEU A 222 29.24 -6.50 16.42
CA LEU A 222 29.36 -5.29 15.61
C LEU A 222 30.72 -4.61 15.82
N GLU A 223 31.14 -4.43 17.07
CA GLU A 223 32.47 -3.89 17.38
C GLU A 223 33.60 -4.73 16.77
N SER A 224 33.43 -6.05 16.75
CA SER A 224 34.42 -6.97 16.17
C SER A 224 34.51 -6.80 14.65
N LEU A 225 33.37 -6.64 13.97
CA LEU A 225 33.32 -6.33 12.53
C LEU A 225 33.95 -4.97 12.22
N GLU A 226 33.69 -3.96 13.05
CA GLU A 226 34.30 -2.62 12.90
C GLU A 226 35.83 -2.68 13.02
N ARG A 227 36.35 -3.37 14.06
CA ARG A 227 37.80 -3.59 14.20
C ARG A 227 38.39 -4.35 13.01
N ALA A 228 37.70 -5.37 12.51
CA ALA A 228 38.15 -6.12 11.33
C ALA A 228 38.24 -5.24 10.08
N LEU A 229 37.27 -4.34 9.88
CA LEU A 229 37.29 -3.35 8.80
C LEU A 229 38.43 -2.33 8.96
N GLU A 230 38.73 -1.91 10.19
CA GLU A 230 39.87 -1.02 10.47
C GLU A 230 41.22 -1.66 10.13
N VAL A 231 41.40 -2.96 10.43
CA VAL A 231 42.62 -3.71 10.11
C VAL A 231 42.86 -3.78 8.59
N LEU A 232 41.80 -3.75 7.77
CA LEU A 232 41.93 -3.75 6.31
C LEU A 232 42.40 -2.40 5.75
N ARG A 233 42.47 -1.34 6.56
CA ARG A 233 43.02 -0.04 6.15
C ARG A 233 44.55 -0.13 6.04
N PRO A 234 45.15 0.14 4.87
CA PRO A 234 46.61 0.11 4.72
C PRO A 234 47.28 1.14 5.62
N PRO A 235 48.39 0.77 6.31
CA PRO A 235 49.12 1.70 7.16
C PRO A 235 49.68 2.86 6.33
N GLY A 236 49.54 4.09 6.85
CA GLY A 236 50.03 5.30 6.19
C GLY A 236 49.12 5.90 5.11
N VAL A 237 47.95 5.31 4.84
CA VAL A 237 46.94 5.88 3.94
C VAL A 237 45.92 6.67 4.76
N ASP A 238 45.75 7.97 4.45
CA ASP A 238 44.74 8.81 5.09
C ASP A 238 43.31 8.33 4.75
N ALA A 239 42.31 8.78 5.51
CA ALA A 239 40.95 8.27 5.37
C ALA A 239 40.33 8.63 4.01
N GLU A 240 40.65 9.79 3.45
CA GLU A 240 40.08 10.25 2.20
C GLU A 240 40.65 9.47 1.02
N THR A 241 41.98 9.28 0.99
CA THR A 241 42.66 8.43 0.01
C THR A 241 42.20 6.99 0.14
N PHE A 242 42.10 6.45 1.35
CA PHE A 242 41.61 5.09 1.57
C PHE A 242 40.20 4.93 1.01
N LEU A 243 39.29 5.88 1.24
CA LEU A 243 37.92 5.85 0.71
C LEU A 243 37.84 6.00 -0.82
N SER A 244 38.92 6.40 -1.50
CA SER A 244 38.95 6.56 -2.96
C SER A 244 39.37 5.30 -3.73
N MET A 245 40.04 4.34 -3.06
CA MET A 245 40.47 3.07 -3.65
C MET A 245 39.27 2.11 -3.95
N PRO A 246 39.43 1.01 -4.70
CA PRO A 246 38.43 -0.06 -4.78
C PRO A 246 38.49 -1.00 -3.56
N PRO A 247 37.36 -1.48 -3.01
CA PRO A 247 37.36 -2.34 -1.84
C PRO A 247 37.82 -3.74 -2.19
N SER A 248 38.60 -4.36 -1.30
CA SER A 248 38.93 -5.78 -1.44
C SER A 248 37.66 -6.63 -1.29
N ARG A 249 37.69 -7.89 -1.76
CA ARG A 249 36.56 -8.80 -1.59
C ARG A 249 36.24 -9.02 -0.10
N ALA A 250 37.27 -9.18 0.74
CA ALA A 250 37.12 -9.33 2.18
C ALA A 250 36.49 -8.09 2.83
N GLU A 251 36.88 -6.88 2.40
CA GLU A 251 36.28 -5.63 2.87
C GLU A 251 34.78 -5.58 2.53
N GLN A 252 34.40 -6.02 1.33
CA GLN A 252 32.98 -6.04 0.90
C GLN A 252 32.14 -7.02 1.72
N GLU A 253 32.67 -8.22 1.97
CA GLU A 253 32.01 -9.25 2.77
C GLU A 253 31.76 -8.71 4.19
N LEU A 254 32.78 -8.14 4.84
CA LEU A 254 32.66 -7.53 6.17
C LEU A 254 31.72 -6.31 6.20
N MET A 255 31.72 -5.46 5.17
CA MET A 255 30.79 -4.33 5.09
C MET A 255 29.33 -4.77 4.95
N ALA A 256 29.07 -5.84 4.19
CA ALA A 256 27.74 -6.39 4.01
C ALA A 256 27.24 -7.05 5.31
N GLU A 257 28.11 -7.78 6.00
CA GLU A 257 27.85 -8.34 7.32
C GLU A 257 27.55 -7.23 8.34
N ARG A 258 28.37 -6.17 8.36
CA ARG A 258 28.14 -5.01 9.24
C ARG A 258 26.81 -4.34 8.98
N GLU A 259 26.45 -4.04 7.72
CA GLU A 259 25.16 -3.42 7.39
C GLU A 259 23.98 -4.33 7.78
N SER A 260 24.12 -5.65 7.59
CA SER A 260 23.11 -6.61 8.00
C SER A 260 22.94 -6.65 9.52
N LEU A 261 24.04 -6.65 10.27
CA LEU A 261 24.02 -6.69 11.73
C LEU A 261 23.53 -5.38 12.35
N GLU A 262 23.96 -4.22 11.82
CA GLU A 262 23.43 -2.90 12.19
C GLU A 262 21.89 -2.87 12.04
N GLY A 263 21.39 -3.39 10.92
CA GLY A 263 19.95 -3.50 10.66
C GLY A 263 19.25 -4.44 11.64
N ALA A 264 19.85 -5.59 11.97
CA ALA A 264 19.29 -6.52 12.94
C ALA A 264 19.28 -5.90 14.35
N LEU A 265 20.37 -5.29 14.79
CA LEU A 265 20.50 -4.63 16.09
C LEU A 265 19.49 -3.49 16.24
N ALA A 266 19.31 -2.67 15.21
CA ALA A 266 18.29 -1.62 15.21
C ALA A 266 16.87 -2.19 15.40
N ARG A 267 16.53 -3.29 14.71
CA ARG A 267 15.24 -3.98 14.87
C ARG A 267 15.05 -4.57 16.26
N VAL A 268 16.10 -5.21 16.81
CA VAL A 268 16.09 -5.78 18.16
C VAL A 268 15.87 -4.67 19.20
N ARG A 269 16.65 -3.58 19.15
CA ARG A 269 16.47 -2.42 20.04
C ARG A 269 15.06 -1.83 19.94
N PHE A 270 14.57 -1.59 18.73
CA PHE A 270 13.21 -1.09 18.51
C PHE A 270 12.13 -1.97 19.18
N PHE A 271 12.28 -3.29 19.11
CA PHE A 271 11.34 -4.22 19.73
C PHE A 271 11.46 -4.25 21.27
N VAL A 272 12.69 -4.24 21.78
CA VAL A 272 12.99 -4.27 23.22
C VAL A 272 12.55 -2.99 23.91
N ASP A 273 12.83 -1.83 23.32
CA ASP A 273 12.51 -0.51 23.89
C ASP A 273 11.01 -0.18 23.81
N ALA A 274 10.26 -0.89 22.96
CA ALA A 274 8.82 -0.70 22.76
C ALA A 274 7.96 -1.53 23.73
N GLU A 275 8.26 -1.49 25.03
CA GLU A 275 7.58 -2.30 26.07
C GLU A 275 6.07 -2.01 26.16
N GLU A 276 5.65 -0.76 26.00
CA GLU A 276 4.24 -0.36 26.09
C GLU A 276 3.41 -0.75 24.86
N ARG A 277 4.04 -1.29 23.80
CA ARG A 277 3.35 -1.63 22.56
C ARG A 277 2.92 -3.09 22.56
N GLU A 278 1.76 -3.35 21.98
CA GLU A 278 1.27 -4.71 21.78
C GLU A 278 1.84 -5.30 20.49
N TRP A 279 2.34 -6.54 20.59
CA TRP A 279 2.99 -7.24 19.49
C TRP A 279 2.43 -8.65 19.34
N ILE A 280 2.39 -9.12 18.09
CA ILE A 280 1.94 -10.44 17.70
C ILE A 280 3.12 -11.22 17.14
N VAL A 281 3.25 -12.47 17.57
CA VAL A 281 4.22 -13.41 16.99
C VAL A 281 3.59 -14.06 15.76
N ARG A 282 4.27 -13.91 14.61
CA ARG A 282 4.02 -14.70 13.41
C ARG A 282 5.24 -15.58 13.18
N PHE A 283 5.13 -16.85 13.53
CA PHE A 283 6.18 -17.83 13.27
C PHE A 283 5.57 -19.12 12.70
N PRO A 284 5.46 -19.22 11.35
CA PRO A 284 4.89 -20.39 10.70
C PRO A 284 5.63 -21.69 11.06
N PRO A 285 4.93 -22.84 11.14
CA PRO A 285 5.53 -24.09 11.58
C PRO A 285 6.50 -24.73 10.58
N GLU A 286 6.54 -24.24 9.34
CA GLU A 286 7.36 -24.77 8.26
C GLU A 286 8.88 -24.62 8.55
N PRO A 287 9.70 -25.60 8.15
CA PRO A 287 11.15 -25.47 8.22
C PRO A 287 11.65 -24.27 7.41
N GLY A 288 12.52 -23.45 8.00
CA GLY A 288 13.03 -22.24 7.35
C GLY A 288 12.02 -21.09 7.29
N ALA A 289 10.95 -21.12 8.09
CA ALA A 289 10.07 -19.97 8.26
C ALA A 289 10.82 -18.79 8.91
N THR A 290 10.46 -17.58 8.49
CA THR A 290 10.91 -16.33 9.13
C THR A 290 10.07 -16.11 10.40
N LEU A 291 10.73 -15.78 11.51
CA LEU A 291 10.06 -15.23 12.68
C LEU A 291 9.75 -13.76 12.43
N GLU A 292 8.50 -13.36 12.61
CA GLU A 292 8.06 -11.97 12.54
C GLU A 292 7.40 -11.55 13.85
N LEU A 293 7.92 -10.48 14.44
CA LEU A 293 7.31 -9.78 15.56
C LEU A 293 6.60 -8.56 14.98
N VAL A 294 5.26 -8.56 15.05
CA VAL A 294 4.41 -7.63 14.30
C VAL A 294 3.69 -6.71 15.29
N PRO A 295 3.81 -5.37 15.18
CA PRO A 295 3.05 -4.48 16.05
C PRO A 295 1.55 -4.62 15.78
N LEU A 296 0.75 -4.80 16.83
CA LEU A 296 -0.70 -4.96 16.72
C LEU A 296 -1.37 -3.68 16.21
N THR A 297 -0.83 -2.52 16.58
CA THR A 297 -1.31 -1.19 16.15
C THR A 297 -0.13 -0.32 15.73
N VAL A 298 -0.42 0.71 14.92
CA VAL A 298 0.59 1.66 14.43
C VAL A 298 0.37 3.07 14.99
N THR A 299 -0.46 3.22 16.01
CA THR A 299 -0.95 4.50 16.53
C THR A 299 0.18 5.48 16.85
N SER A 300 1.20 5.05 17.60
CA SER A 300 2.35 5.90 17.94
C SER A 300 3.24 6.19 16.73
N MET A 301 3.55 5.16 15.94
CA MET A 301 4.39 5.28 14.75
C MET A 301 3.78 6.18 13.67
N ALA A 302 2.47 6.09 13.46
CA ALA A 302 1.73 6.91 12.51
C ALA A 302 1.72 8.36 12.99
N ARG A 303 1.39 8.62 14.26
CA ARG A 303 1.40 9.97 14.83
C ARG A 303 2.76 10.64 14.70
N GLU A 304 3.84 9.94 15.05
CA GLU A 304 5.22 10.41 14.90
C GLU A 304 5.53 10.72 13.43
N LEU A 305 5.28 9.75 12.54
CA LEU A 305 5.51 9.93 11.10
C LEU A 305 4.80 11.17 10.54
N LEU A 306 3.51 11.35 10.85
CA LEU A 306 2.71 12.45 10.33
C LEU A 306 3.18 13.80 10.89
N SER A 307 3.40 13.89 12.21
CA SER A 307 3.73 15.15 12.89
C SER A 307 5.17 15.63 12.67
N GLU A 308 6.12 14.71 12.51
CA GLU A 308 7.52 15.06 12.28
C GLU A 308 7.86 15.31 10.80
N SER A 309 7.03 14.79 9.89
CA SER A 309 7.28 14.92 8.46
C SER A 309 6.85 16.26 7.88
N ALA A 310 5.73 16.82 8.36
CA ALA A 310 5.24 18.09 7.84
C ALA A 310 4.40 18.92 8.81
N GLU A 311 4.20 20.19 8.48
CA GLU A 311 3.31 21.11 9.20
C GLU A 311 1.82 20.85 8.92
N LEU A 312 1.50 20.49 7.68
CA LEU A 312 0.16 20.11 7.22
C LEU A 312 0.21 18.70 6.61
N VAL A 313 -0.84 17.92 6.84
CA VAL A 313 -0.95 16.54 6.36
C VAL A 313 -2.23 16.35 5.57
N VAL A 314 -2.14 15.73 4.40
CA VAL A 314 -3.28 15.34 3.57
C VAL A 314 -3.24 13.83 3.35
N LEU A 315 -4.25 13.12 3.83
CA LEU A 315 -4.45 11.70 3.53
C LEU A 315 -5.55 11.60 2.47
N SER A 316 -5.26 11.00 1.31
CA SER A 316 -6.23 10.87 0.23
C SER A 316 -6.51 9.41 -0.13
N SER A 317 -7.77 9.10 -0.44
CA SER A 317 -8.20 7.77 -0.92
C SER A 317 -9.55 7.88 -1.64
N ALA A 318 -9.96 6.82 -2.35
CA ALA A 318 -11.35 6.65 -2.77
C ALA A 318 -12.31 6.61 -1.57
N TYR A 319 -11.88 5.97 -0.49
CA TYR A 319 -12.57 5.89 0.77
C TYR A 319 -11.56 5.60 1.87
N LEU A 320 -11.60 6.37 2.95
CA LEU A 320 -10.76 6.20 4.12
C LEU A 320 -11.55 5.57 5.26
N GLY A 321 -12.83 5.92 5.42
CA GLY A 321 -13.66 5.43 6.51
C GLY A 321 -14.16 6.55 7.40
N HIS A 322 -14.83 6.18 8.50
CA HIS A 322 -15.33 7.17 9.45
C HIS A 322 -14.18 7.92 10.14
N ARG A 323 -14.28 9.26 10.19
CA ARG A 323 -13.23 10.14 10.72
C ARG A 323 -12.69 9.71 12.08
N SER A 324 -13.58 9.40 13.03
CA SER A 324 -13.20 9.00 14.39
C SER A 324 -12.38 7.70 14.42
N ALA A 325 -12.75 6.70 13.63
CA ALA A 325 -12.04 5.41 13.57
C ALA A 325 -10.62 5.56 12.98
N LEU A 326 -10.46 6.45 11.99
CA LEU A 326 -9.13 6.73 11.43
C LEU A 326 -8.27 7.59 12.34
N ALA A 327 -8.86 8.58 13.01
CA ALA A 327 -8.15 9.38 14.00
C ALA A 327 -7.60 8.47 15.12
N GLU A 328 -8.44 7.57 15.65
CA GLU A 328 -8.05 6.55 16.63
C GLU A 328 -6.91 5.64 16.10
N CYS A 329 -7.06 5.12 14.87
CA CYS A 329 -6.05 4.25 14.24
C CYS A 329 -4.66 4.92 14.14
N PHE A 330 -4.61 6.21 13.80
CA PHE A 330 -3.35 6.96 13.63
C PHE A 330 -2.94 7.80 14.84
N GLY A 331 -3.61 7.65 15.98
CA GLY A 331 -3.26 8.35 17.22
C GLY A 331 -3.48 9.86 17.17
N LEU A 332 -4.45 10.29 16.36
CA LEU A 332 -4.82 11.68 16.19
C LEU A 332 -6.06 12.00 17.03
N ASP A 333 -6.16 13.24 17.50
CA ASP A 333 -7.39 13.73 18.12
C ASP A 333 -8.42 14.03 17.01
N GLU A 334 -9.68 13.64 17.20
CA GLU A 334 -10.71 13.84 16.18
C GLU A 334 -10.92 15.33 15.85
N SER A 335 -10.74 16.23 16.81
CA SER A 335 -10.84 17.68 16.58
C SER A 335 -9.69 18.24 15.75
N SER A 336 -8.54 17.56 15.72
CA SER A 336 -7.38 17.94 14.91
C SER A 336 -7.49 17.52 13.43
N VAL A 337 -8.58 16.84 13.07
CA VAL A 337 -8.82 16.25 11.75
C VAL A 337 -10.03 16.88 11.07
N ARG A 338 -9.89 17.22 9.79
CA ARG A 338 -11.01 17.68 8.95
C ARG A 338 -11.15 16.80 7.72
N SER A 339 -12.38 16.33 7.45
CA SER A 339 -12.68 15.46 6.31
C SER A 339 -13.35 16.24 5.18
N PHE A 340 -12.96 15.94 3.95
CA PHE A 340 -13.52 16.45 2.71
C PHE A 340 -13.93 15.27 1.86
N THR A 341 -15.18 15.26 1.43
CA THR A 341 -15.74 14.20 0.61
C THR A 341 -16.19 14.76 -0.74
N SER A 342 -16.06 13.96 -1.80
CA SER A 342 -16.62 14.26 -3.11
C SER A 342 -17.60 13.16 -3.52
N ASP A 343 -18.67 13.56 -4.19
CA ASP A 343 -19.59 12.61 -4.83
C ASP A 343 -18.92 11.91 -6.03
N SER A 344 -19.51 10.79 -6.44
CA SER A 344 -19.10 10.14 -7.69
C SER A 344 -19.47 11.03 -8.89
N PRO A 345 -18.55 11.28 -9.83
CA PRO A 345 -18.84 12.05 -11.03
C PRO A 345 -19.65 11.24 -12.06
N PHE A 346 -19.90 9.94 -11.81
CA PHE A 346 -20.47 9.01 -12.78
C PHE A 346 -21.94 8.69 -12.48
N PRO A 347 -22.83 8.82 -13.47
CA PRO A 347 -24.20 8.33 -13.39
C PRO A 347 -24.31 6.86 -13.00
N LEU A 348 -25.36 6.50 -12.26
CA LEU A 348 -25.59 5.13 -11.79
C LEU A 348 -25.62 4.08 -12.92
N ALA A 349 -26.14 4.45 -14.10
CA ALA A 349 -26.21 3.58 -15.26
C ALA A 349 -24.83 3.11 -15.76
N GLN A 350 -23.78 3.92 -15.56
CA GLN A 350 -22.42 3.58 -15.96
C GLN A 350 -21.73 2.65 -14.96
N ARG A 351 -22.14 2.67 -13.69
CA ARG A 351 -21.50 1.98 -12.56
C ARG A 351 -22.43 0.97 -11.90
N ARG A 352 -23.09 0.15 -12.71
CA ARG A 352 -24.15 -0.77 -12.25
C ARG A 352 -23.59 -1.87 -11.36
N ILE A 353 -24.34 -2.23 -10.31
CA ILE A 353 -24.11 -3.44 -9.51
C ILE A 353 -25.19 -4.46 -9.85
N ASP A 354 -24.77 -5.67 -10.21
CA ASP A 354 -25.64 -6.84 -10.40
C ASP A 354 -25.40 -7.83 -9.26
N TYR A 355 -26.33 -7.89 -8.31
CA TYR A 355 -26.25 -8.81 -7.18
C TYR A 355 -26.87 -10.16 -7.53
N ARG A 356 -26.04 -11.21 -7.67
CA ARG A 356 -26.41 -12.57 -8.09
C ARG A 356 -25.86 -13.60 -7.10
N PRO A 357 -26.33 -13.61 -5.83
CA PRO A 357 -25.74 -14.42 -4.79
C PRO A 357 -25.95 -15.92 -5.04
N VAL A 358 -24.89 -16.72 -4.88
CA VAL A 358 -24.99 -18.20 -4.87
C VAL A 358 -25.18 -18.77 -3.46
N GLY A 359 -25.26 -17.89 -2.45
CA GLY A 359 -25.34 -18.21 -1.03
C GLY A 359 -24.24 -17.51 -0.23
N ALA A 360 -24.37 -17.49 1.10
CA ALA A 360 -23.40 -16.86 1.98
C ALA A 360 -22.11 -17.71 2.10
N LEU A 361 -21.02 -17.23 1.52
CA LEU A 361 -19.75 -17.94 1.49
C LEU A 361 -19.02 -17.80 2.84
N SER A 362 -18.57 -18.92 3.39
CA SER A 362 -17.78 -19.02 4.62
C SER A 362 -16.84 -20.22 4.51
N LYS A 363 -15.93 -20.40 5.48
CA LYS A 363 -15.08 -21.59 5.53
C LYS A 363 -15.90 -22.90 5.52
N SER A 364 -17.08 -22.91 6.16
CA SER A 364 -17.94 -24.09 6.25
C SER A 364 -18.85 -24.30 5.03
N SER A 365 -19.27 -23.24 4.34
CA SER A 365 -20.17 -23.35 3.18
C SER A 365 -19.44 -23.44 1.84
N LEU A 366 -18.17 -23.04 1.77
CA LEU A 366 -17.42 -22.86 0.52
C LEU A 366 -17.44 -24.11 -0.37
N ALA A 367 -17.05 -25.28 0.14
CA ALA A 367 -16.96 -26.50 -0.66
C ALA A 367 -18.31 -26.90 -1.31
N ARG A 368 -19.42 -26.64 -0.61
CA ARG A 368 -20.77 -26.93 -1.11
C ARG A 368 -21.23 -25.90 -2.16
N LEU A 369 -20.86 -24.63 -2.00
CA LEU A 369 -21.32 -23.53 -2.85
C LEU A 369 -20.40 -23.26 -4.05
N GLU A 370 -19.14 -23.71 -4.01
CA GLU A 370 -18.16 -23.53 -5.10
C GLU A 370 -18.64 -23.98 -6.48
N PRO A 371 -19.29 -25.16 -6.64
CA PRO A 371 -19.80 -25.56 -7.94
C PRO A 371 -20.83 -24.58 -8.52
N ALA A 372 -21.72 -24.04 -7.67
CA ALA A 372 -22.70 -23.04 -8.08
C ALA A 372 -22.03 -21.69 -8.38
N LEU A 373 -21.06 -21.28 -7.56
CA LEU A 373 -20.23 -20.09 -7.80
C LEU A 373 -19.55 -20.13 -9.16
N PHE A 374 -18.92 -21.26 -9.49
CA PHE A 374 -18.17 -21.41 -10.75
C PHE A 374 -19.09 -21.49 -11.97
N ALA A 375 -20.27 -22.11 -11.82
CA ALA A 375 -21.30 -22.10 -12.86
C ALA A 375 -21.82 -20.69 -13.12
N GLU A 376 -22.03 -19.90 -12.07
CA GLU A 376 -22.47 -18.51 -12.16
C GLU A 376 -21.40 -17.61 -12.81
N VAL A 377 -20.12 -17.79 -12.46
CA VAL A 377 -19.00 -17.16 -13.17
C VAL A 377 -19.01 -17.52 -14.66
N ALA A 378 -19.22 -18.80 -15.01
CA ALA A 378 -19.30 -19.23 -16.41
C ALA A 378 -20.46 -18.55 -17.15
N ALA A 379 -21.63 -18.41 -16.50
CA ALA A 379 -22.79 -17.74 -17.07
C ALA A 379 -22.51 -16.25 -17.36
N ILE A 380 -21.83 -15.55 -16.44
CA ILE A 380 -21.42 -14.16 -16.65
C ILE A 380 -20.40 -14.06 -17.79
N LEU A 381 -19.38 -14.91 -17.82
CA LEU A 381 -18.41 -14.95 -18.92
C LEU A 381 -19.07 -15.18 -20.29
N ALA A 382 -20.11 -16.02 -20.33
CA ALA A 382 -20.90 -16.28 -21.54
C ALA A 382 -21.78 -15.09 -21.94
N ALA A 383 -22.31 -14.32 -20.98
CA ALA A 383 -23.05 -13.09 -21.25
C ALA A 383 -22.16 -11.96 -21.80
N HIS A 384 -20.86 -12.01 -21.53
CA HIS A 384 -19.85 -11.06 -21.98
C HIS A 384 -18.84 -11.69 -22.96
N PRO A 385 -19.26 -12.21 -24.14
CA PRO A 385 -18.39 -13.02 -25.00
C PRO A 385 -17.29 -12.21 -25.70
N ARG A 386 -17.47 -10.89 -25.84
CA ARG A 386 -16.59 -9.98 -26.59
C ARG A 386 -15.93 -8.90 -25.73
N GLU A 387 -16.16 -8.96 -24.42
CA GLU A 387 -15.69 -7.93 -23.51
C GLU A 387 -14.57 -8.47 -22.62
N LYS A 388 -13.66 -7.57 -22.23
CA LYS A 388 -12.65 -7.89 -21.22
C LYS A 388 -13.21 -7.71 -19.82
N GLY A 389 -12.70 -8.49 -18.88
CA GLY A 389 -13.18 -8.45 -17.50
C GLY A 389 -12.13 -8.77 -16.45
N LEU A 390 -12.55 -8.69 -15.18
CA LEU A 390 -11.75 -9.03 -14.01
C LEU A 390 -12.54 -9.88 -13.02
N ILE A 391 -11.96 -10.99 -12.57
CA ILE A 391 -12.51 -11.83 -11.51
C ILE A 391 -11.66 -11.65 -10.26
N HIS A 392 -12.26 -11.05 -9.23
CA HIS A 392 -11.69 -10.94 -7.90
C HIS A 392 -11.86 -12.27 -7.18
N ALA A 393 -10.85 -13.13 -7.29
CA ALA A 393 -10.82 -14.42 -6.60
C ALA A 393 -10.63 -14.23 -5.10
N ALA A 394 -11.26 -15.09 -4.29
CA ALA A 394 -11.15 -15.03 -2.84
C ALA A 394 -9.71 -15.28 -2.32
N SER A 395 -8.95 -16.15 -3.00
CA SER A 395 -7.57 -16.49 -2.67
C SER A 395 -6.87 -17.11 -3.87
N TYR A 396 -5.54 -17.27 -3.80
CA TYR A 396 -4.78 -17.97 -4.85
C TYR A 396 -5.27 -19.41 -5.04
N ALA A 397 -5.55 -20.12 -3.94
CA ALA A 397 -6.09 -21.48 -4.00
C ALA A 397 -7.50 -21.51 -4.62
N GLY A 398 -8.37 -20.56 -4.28
CA GLY A 398 -9.71 -20.46 -4.86
C GLY A 398 -9.68 -20.13 -6.35
N GLY A 399 -8.81 -19.21 -6.77
CA GLY A 399 -8.63 -18.86 -8.18
C GLY A 399 -8.12 -20.03 -9.02
N ARG A 400 -7.14 -20.80 -8.51
CA ARG A 400 -6.69 -22.04 -9.18
C ARG A 400 -7.82 -23.05 -9.37
N ARG A 401 -8.66 -23.26 -8.34
CA ARG A 401 -9.83 -24.15 -8.44
C ARG A 401 -10.84 -23.66 -9.47
N LEU A 402 -11.13 -22.36 -9.51
CA LEU A 402 -12.02 -21.75 -10.50
C LEU A 402 -11.50 -21.97 -11.93
N VAL A 403 -10.24 -21.66 -12.19
CA VAL A 403 -9.62 -21.82 -13.52
C VAL A 403 -9.64 -23.29 -13.96
N ALA A 404 -9.26 -24.21 -13.07
CA ALA A 404 -9.29 -25.64 -13.36
C ALA A 404 -10.71 -26.15 -13.65
N HIS A 405 -11.71 -25.68 -12.90
CA HIS A 405 -13.11 -26.04 -13.12
C HIS A 405 -13.62 -25.57 -14.49
N LEU A 406 -13.31 -24.32 -14.86
CA LEU A 406 -13.70 -23.76 -16.16
C LEU A 406 -12.96 -24.46 -17.30
N ALA A 407 -11.69 -24.83 -17.13
CA ALA A 407 -10.95 -25.61 -18.13
C ALA A 407 -11.62 -26.96 -18.42
N ALA A 408 -12.13 -27.64 -17.38
CA ALA A 408 -12.78 -28.93 -17.51
C ALA A 408 -14.20 -28.85 -18.11
N ARG A 409 -14.99 -27.83 -17.77
CA ARG A 409 -16.43 -27.76 -18.10
C ARG A 409 -16.81 -26.74 -19.16
N ALA A 410 -15.98 -25.72 -19.37
CA ALA A 410 -16.22 -24.65 -20.33
C ALA A 410 -14.90 -24.22 -21.02
N PRO A 411 -14.23 -25.11 -21.77
CA PRO A 411 -12.88 -24.88 -22.29
C PRO A 411 -12.77 -23.65 -23.19
N LEU A 412 -13.84 -23.29 -23.92
CA LEU A 412 -13.88 -22.06 -24.73
C LEU A 412 -13.83 -20.78 -23.87
N LEU A 413 -14.51 -20.76 -22.72
CA LEU A 413 -14.46 -19.65 -21.77
C LEU A 413 -13.11 -19.62 -21.05
N SER A 414 -12.58 -20.78 -20.67
CA SER A 414 -11.30 -20.91 -19.98
C SER A 414 -10.12 -20.34 -20.78
N ARG A 415 -10.13 -20.46 -22.11
CA ARG A 415 -9.10 -19.86 -23.00
C ARG A 415 -8.98 -18.34 -22.90
N ARG A 416 -10.00 -17.65 -22.38
CA ARG A 416 -9.99 -16.20 -22.17
C ARG A 416 -9.31 -15.81 -20.86
N LEU A 417 -9.13 -16.74 -19.92
CA LEU A 417 -8.66 -16.44 -18.58
C LEU A 417 -7.15 -16.23 -18.57
N ILE A 418 -6.72 -15.14 -17.93
CA ILE A 418 -5.33 -14.89 -17.57
C ILE A 418 -5.24 -15.04 -16.05
N TRP A 419 -4.66 -16.15 -15.60
CA TRP A 419 -4.46 -16.42 -14.18
C TRP A 419 -3.23 -15.69 -13.66
N VAL A 420 -3.41 -14.86 -12.63
CA VAL A 420 -2.31 -14.14 -11.97
C VAL A 420 -1.83 -14.96 -10.78
N GLU A 421 -0.75 -15.71 -11.00
CA GLU A 421 -0.24 -16.70 -10.04
C GLU A 421 0.40 -16.08 -8.80
N SER A 422 0.93 -14.87 -8.90
CA SER A 422 1.60 -14.17 -7.81
C SER A 422 1.58 -12.65 -8.00
N THR A 423 2.05 -11.92 -7.00
CA THR A 423 2.18 -10.46 -7.07
C THR A 423 3.23 -10.03 -8.11
N GLU A 424 4.28 -10.81 -8.30
CA GLU A 424 5.36 -10.56 -9.27
C GLU A 424 4.87 -10.76 -10.71
N ALA A 425 3.99 -11.74 -10.93
CA ALA A 425 3.37 -12.01 -12.23
C ALA A 425 2.32 -10.94 -12.64
N LYS A 426 1.91 -10.06 -11.72
CA LYS A 426 0.87 -9.05 -11.94
C LYS A 426 1.16 -8.14 -13.14
N SER A 427 2.38 -7.60 -13.25
CA SER A 427 2.73 -6.67 -14.34
C SER A 427 2.61 -7.37 -15.70
N GLN A 428 3.21 -8.55 -15.82
CA GLN A 428 3.17 -9.34 -17.06
C GLN A 428 1.74 -9.68 -17.48
N ALA A 429 0.90 -10.10 -16.53
CA ALA A 429 -0.50 -10.40 -16.81
C ALA A 429 -1.29 -9.18 -17.30
N LEU A 430 -1.04 -8.00 -16.72
CA LEU A 430 -1.65 -6.74 -17.16
C LEU A 430 -1.18 -6.35 -18.56
N ASP A 431 0.10 -6.50 -18.85
CA ASP A 431 0.67 -6.18 -20.16
C ASP A 431 0.11 -7.12 -21.24
N LEU A 432 -0.01 -8.42 -20.95
CA LEU A 432 -0.67 -9.39 -21.82
C LEU A 432 -2.14 -9.03 -22.05
N HIS A 433 -2.87 -8.68 -20.99
CA HIS A 433 -4.27 -8.28 -21.09
C HIS A 433 -4.47 -7.01 -21.92
N ARG A 434 -3.56 -6.03 -21.80
CA ARG A 434 -3.60 -4.79 -22.59
C ARG A 434 -3.25 -5.03 -24.05
N ALA A 435 -2.21 -5.82 -24.33
CA ALA A 435 -1.75 -6.08 -25.69
C ALA A 435 -2.70 -6.99 -26.49
N SER A 436 -3.44 -7.86 -25.82
CA SER A 436 -4.35 -8.80 -26.48
C SER A 436 -5.57 -8.10 -27.10
N GLN A 437 -5.91 -8.44 -28.34
CA GLN A 437 -7.20 -8.07 -28.95
C GLN A 437 -8.33 -9.03 -28.57
N ALA A 438 -8.01 -10.17 -27.98
CA ALA A 438 -9.01 -11.12 -27.51
C ALA A 438 -9.73 -10.56 -26.27
N PRO A 439 -10.98 -10.99 -26.00
CA PRO A 439 -11.75 -10.57 -24.83
C PRO A 439 -11.27 -11.28 -23.55
N THR A 440 -10.01 -11.02 -23.17
CA THR A 440 -9.33 -11.64 -22.04
C THR A 440 -9.96 -11.25 -20.71
N VAL A 441 -9.87 -12.14 -19.73
CA VAL A 441 -10.41 -11.93 -18.38
C VAL A 441 -9.34 -12.26 -17.36
N LEU A 442 -8.94 -11.26 -16.59
CA LEU A 442 -7.96 -11.44 -15.52
C LEU A 442 -8.62 -12.18 -14.35
N VAL A 443 -7.89 -13.10 -13.72
CA VAL A 443 -8.34 -13.79 -12.51
C VAL A 443 -7.26 -13.62 -11.45
N SER A 444 -7.57 -12.95 -10.35
CA SER A 444 -6.57 -12.67 -9.31
C SER A 444 -7.19 -12.32 -7.96
N PRO A 445 -6.58 -12.72 -6.83
CA PRO A 445 -6.92 -12.20 -5.52
C PRO A 445 -6.29 -10.83 -5.21
N SER A 446 -5.26 -10.39 -5.95
CA SER A 446 -4.43 -9.20 -5.66
C SER A 446 -4.66 -8.00 -6.61
N LEU A 447 -5.59 -8.12 -7.56
CA LEU A 447 -5.96 -7.07 -8.51
C LEU A 447 -7.08 -6.12 -8.01
N ARG A 448 -7.44 -6.18 -6.72
CA ARG A 448 -8.41 -5.25 -6.12
C ARG A 448 -7.94 -3.79 -6.15
N GLU A 449 -6.62 -3.58 -6.14
CA GLU A 449 -6.00 -2.26 -6.02
C GLU A 449 -4.87 -2.00 -7.02
N GLY A 450 -4.63 -0.71 -7.27
CA GLY A 450 -3.44 -0.22 -7.98
C GLY A 450 -3.32 -0.69 -9.42
N VAL A 451 -4.45 -0.93 -10.09
CA VAL A 451 -4.50 -1.28 -11.51
C VAL A 451 -5.45 -0.32 -12.22
N ASP A 452 -4.98 0.24 -13.33
CA ASP A 452 -5.77 1.08 -14.22
C ASP A 452 -6.08 0.35 -15.53
N LEU A 453 -7.37 0.11 -15.76
CA LEU A 453 -7.94 -0.61 -16.91
C LEU A 453 -9.19 0.17 -17.36
N PRO A 454 -9.02 1.32 -18.03
CA PRO A 454 -10.14 2.10 -18.54
C PRO A 454 -10.80 1.42 -19.74
N ASP A 455 -12.01 1.84 -20.08
CA ASP A 455 -12.69 1.48 -21.32
C ASP A 455 -12.80 -0.04 -21.54
N ASP A 456 -12.48 -0.50 -22.76
CA ASP A 456 -12.60 -1.89 -23.20
C ASP A 456 -11.62 -2.82 -22.48
N PHE A 457 -10.70 -2.29 -21.65
CA PHE A 457 -9.87 -3.12 -20.80
C PHE A 457 -10.63 -3.69 -19.59
N LEU A 458 -11.76 -3.11 -19.19
CA LEU A 458 -12.59 -3.61 -18.09
C LEU A 458 -14.08 -3.20 -18.21
N ARG A 459 -14.89 -4.00 -18.93
CA ARG A 459 -16.34 -3.75 -19.04
C ARG A 459 -17.17 -4.45 -17.98
N PHE A 460 -16.63 -5.51 -17.38
CA PHE A 460 -17.28 -6.16 -16.26
C PHE A 460 -16.26 -6.67 -15.24
N GLN A 461 -16.68 -6.74 -13.98
CA GLN A 461 -15.92 -7.39 -12.93
C GLN A 461 -16.79 -8.27 -12.05
N ILE A 462 -16.19 -9.32 -11.48
CA ILE A 462 -16.88 -10.30 -10.65
C ILE A 462 -16.22 -10.37 -9.28
N VAL A 463 -16.95 -9.94 -8.25
CA VAL A 463 -16.61 -10.13 -6.83
C VAL A 463 -17.16 -11.47 -6.39
N THR A 464 -16.29 -12.48 -6.38
CA THR A 464 -16.67 -13.87 -6.07
C THR A 464 -17.00 -14.11 -4.60
N LYS A 465 -16.37 -13.33 -3.71
CA LYS A 465 -16.52 -13.42 -2.26
C LYS A 465 -16.35 -12.03 -1.66
N MET A 466 -17.10 -11.72 -0.60
CA MET A 466 -16.88 -10.50 0.19
C MET A 466 -15.42 -10.43 0.68
N PRO A 467 -14.74 -9.29 0.54
CA PRO A 467 -13.31 -9.16 0.79
C PRO A 467 -13.00 -8.99 2.29
N TYR A 468 -13.51 -9.90 3.11
CA TYR A 468 -13.17 -9.94 4.53
C TYR A 468 -11.66 -10.21 4.74
N PRO A 469 -10.99 -9.52 5.67
CA PRO A 469 -9.62 -9.84 6.07
C PRO A 469 -9.50 -11.31 6.52
N ASP A 470 -8.31 -11.91 6.35
CA ASP A 470 -8.12 -13.33 6.65
C ASP A 470 -7.92 -13.58 8.15
N LEU A 471 -8.95 -14.12 8.82
CA LEU A 471 -8.87 -14.52 10.23
C LEU A 471 -7.93 -15.72 10.49
N GLY A 472 -7.38 -16.34 9.44
CA GLY A 472 -6.28 -17.30 9.58
C GLY A 472 -4.94 -16.64 9.91
N ASP A 473 -4.78 -15.34 9.63
CA ASP A 473 -3.59 -14.57 9.99
C ASP A 473 -3.65 -14.14 11.48
N PRO A 474 -2.64 -14.46 12.31
CA PRO A 474 -2.66 -14.17 13.75
C PRO A 474 -2.86 -12.69 14.08
N TRP A 475 -2.24 -11.79 13.30
CA TRP A 475 -2.39 -10.35 13.52
C TRP A 475 -3.79 -9.87 13.17
N THR A 476 -4.37 -10.34 12.06
CA THR A 476 -5.73 -10.00 11.66
C THR A 476 -6.75 -10.48 12.70
N ALA A 477 -6.57 -11.70 13.22
CA ALA A 477 -7.40 -12.24 14.29
C ALA A 477 -7.29 -11.41 15.58
N ALA A 478 -6.07 -11.05 15.99
CA ALA A 478 -5.84 -10.20 17.16
C ALA A 478 -6.40 -8.78 16.98
N ARG A 479 -6.26 -8.19 15.78
CA ARG A 479 -6.78 -6.87 15.46
C ARG A 479 -8.31 -6.84 15.45
N GLN A 480 -8.95 -7.90 14.96
CA GLN A 480 -10.39 -8.09 15.02
C GLN A 480 -10.89 -8.31 16.45
N ALA A 481 -10.17 -9.08 17.27
CA ALA A 481 -10.50 -9.31 18.67
C ALA A 481 -10.43 -8.01 19.49
N ARG A 482 -9.43 -7.16 19.20
CA ARG A 482 -9.28 -5.83 19.81
C ARG A 482 -10.41 -4.88 19.40
N ASP A 483 -10.69 -4.81 18.11
CA ASP A 483 -11.71 -3.90 17.58
C ASP A 483 -12.49 -4.55 16.42
N PRO A 484 -13.68 -5.10 16.70
CA PRO A 484 -14.54 -5.68 15.68
C PRO A 484 -14.97 -4.67 14.60
N ARG A 485 -15.00 -3.37 14.92
CA ARG A 485 -15.37 -2.30 13.97
C ARG A 485 -14.32 -2.16 12.88
N TRP A 486 -13.04 -2.27 13.24
CA TRP A 486 -11.92 -2.27 12.29
C TRP A 486 -12.10 -3.34 11.21
N TYR A 487 -12.46 -4.57 11.59
CA TYR A 487 -12.61 -5.67 10.64
C TYR A 487 -13.73 -5.40 9.61
N ALA A 488 -14.85 -4.82 10.07
CA ALA A 488 -15.92 -4.40 9.18
C ALA A 488 -15.51 -3.21 8.29
N LEU A 489 -14.73 -2.27 8.81
CA LEU A 489 -14.22 -1.12 8.07
C LEU A 489 -13.23 -1.53 6.97
N GLU A 490 -12.30 -2.44 7.25
CA GLU A 490 -11.38 -2.98 6.25
C GLU A 490 -12.13 -3.71 5.13
N THR A 491 -13.19 -4.44 5.49
CA THR A 491 -14.08 -5.06 4.49
C THR A 491 -14.76 -4.01 3.61
N ALA A 492 -15.26 -2.91 4.20
CA ALA A 492 -15.87 -1.80 3.47
C ALA A 492 -14.87 -1.13 2.53
N LYS A 493 -13.66 -0.81 3.00
CA LYS A 493 -12.57 -0.24 2.19
C LYS A 493 -12.28 -1.13 0.99
N ALA A 494 -12.03 -2.43 1.21
CA ALA A 494 -11.70 -3.35 0.14
C ALA A 494 -12.85 -3.52 -0.88
N LEU A 495 -14.11 -3.48 -0.44
CA LEU A 495 -15.28 -3.49 -1.32
C LEU A 495 -15.35 -2.22 -2.19
N VAL A 496 -15.17 -1.04 -1.59
CA VAL A 496 -15.18 0.24 -2.31
C VAL A 496 -14.04 0.28 -3.33
N GLN A 497 -12.85 -0.19 -2.97
CA GLN A 497 -11.69 -0.25 -3.85
C GLN A 497 -11.91 -1.19 -5.05
N ALA A 498 -12.57 -2.33 -4.83
CA ALA A 498 -12.93 -3.24 -5.90
C ALA A 498 -14.02 -2.63 -6.80
N TYR A 499 -15.09 -2.06 -6.24
CA TYR A 499 -16.18 -1.46 -7.00
C TYR A 499 -15.70 -0.30 -7.88
N GLY A 500 -14.83 0.56 -7.36
CA GLY A 500 -14.31 1.73 -8.06
C GLY A 500 -13.41 1.47 -9.28
N ARG A 501 -13.25 0.21 -9.71
CA ARG A 501 -12.41 -0.17 -10.85
C ARG A 501 -13.09 0.01 -12.21
N SER A 502 -14.42 -0.11 -12.27
CA SER A 502 -15.17 -0.24 -13.52
C SER A 502 -15.42 1.06 -14.29
N CYS A 503 -15.22 2.23 -13.67
CA CYS A 503 -15.45 3.52 -14.32
C CYS A 503 -14.32 4.50 -13.99
N ARG A 504 -13.64 5.01 -15.02
CA ARG A 504 -12.44 5.87 -14.88
C ARG A 504 -12.62 7.29 -15.39
N HIS A 505 -13.43 7.52 -16.41
CA HIS A 505 -13.75 8.85 -16.95
C HIS A 505 -15.22 8.93 -17.38
N ALA A 506 -15.64 10.12 -17.83
CA ALA A 506 -17.05 10.46 -18.02
C ALA A 506 -17.80 9.56 -19.00
N ASP A 507 -17.10 9.02 -20.00
CA ASP A 507 -17.66 8.13 -21.02
C ASP A 507 -17.47 6.64 -20.71
N ASP A 508 -16.78 6.33 -19.61
CA ASP A 508 -16.49 4.95 -19.23
C ASP A 508 -17.71 4.29 -18.56
N HIS A 509 -17.79 2.98 -18.66
CA HIS A 509 -18.87 2.20 -18.07
C HIS A 509 -18.45 0.76 -17.83
N GLY A 510 -19.05 0.16 -16.79
CA GLY A 510 -18.94 -1.27 -16.54
C GLY A 510 -19.90 -1.78 -15.49
N VAL A 511 -20.04 -3.10 -15.43
CA VAL A 511 -20.93 -3.79 -14.51
C VAL A 511 -20.13 -4.54 -13.45
N THR A 512 -20.49 -4.37 -12.18
CA THR A 512 -19.91 -5.12 -11.07
C THR A 512 -20.87 -6.21 -10.61
N TYR A 513 -20.50 -7.47 -10.81
CA TYR A 513 -21.22 -8.64 -10.33
C TYR A 513 -20.77 -8.98 -8.91
N VAL A 514 -21.72 -9.16 -7.99
CA VAL A 514 -21.46 -9.62 -6.61
C VAL A 514 -22.15 -10.95 -6.39
N LEU A 515 -21.37 -12.00 -6.11
CA LEU A 515 -21.87 -13.39 -6.07
C LEU A 515 -22.02 -13.97 -4.66
N ASP A 516 -21.63 -13.22 -3.63
CA ASP A 516 -21.61 -13.71 -2.25
C ASP A 516 -22.82 -13.19 -1.45
N GLY A 517 -23.58 -14.11 -0.87
CA GLY A 517 -24.71 -13.80 0.01
C GLY A 517 -24.31 -13.10 1.32
N GLN A 518 -23.02 -13.08 1.68
CA GLN A 518 -22.54 -12.25 2.79
C GLN A 518 -22.68 -10.75 2.51
N PHE A 519 -22.78 -10.34 1.25
CA PHE A 519 -22.94 -8.93 0.89
C PHE A 519 -24.19 -8.32 1.53
N GLU A 520 -25.33 -8.99 1.42
CA GLU A 520 -26.58 -8.56 2.04
C GLU A 520 -26.50 -8.53 3.57
N ARG A 521 -25.87 -9.55 4.19
CA ARG A 521 -25.64 -9.57 5.64
C ARG A 521 -24.74 -8.43 6.10
N PHE A 522 -23.72 -8.09 5.31
CA PHE A 522 -22.85 -6.95 5.57
C PHE A 522 -23.65 -5.64 5.55
N LEU A 523 -24.52 -5.45 4.56
CA LEU A 523 -25.37 -4.26 4.48
C LEU A 523 -26.32 -4.12 5.67
N THR A 524 -26.92 -5.21 6.13
CA THR A 524 -27.80 -5.19 7.32
C THR A 524 -27.11 -4.61 8.55
N HIS A 525 -25.83 -4.95 8.78
CA HIS A 525 -25.12 -4.60 10.01
C HIS A 525 -24.21 -3.37 9.86
N TYR A 526 -23.67 -3.13 8.67
CA TYR A 526 -22.56 -2.23 8.43
C TYR A 526 -22.79 -1.24 7.29
N ARG A 527 -24.04 -1.01 6.85
CA ARG A 527 -24.35 -0.02 5.79
C ARG A 527 -23.76 1.36 6.06
N VAL A 528 -23.71 1.78 7.32
CA VAL A 528 -23.17 3.07 7.76
C VAL A 528 -21.66 3.22 7.49
N LEU A 529 -20.96 2.11 7.25
CA LEU A 529 -19.53 2.10 6.91
C LEU A 529 -19.27 2.24 5.41
N LEU A 530 -20.29 2.40 4.57
CA LEU A 530 -20.13 2.57 3.12
C LEU A 530 -20.41 4.02 2.72
N PRO A 531 -19.68 4.56 1.73
CA PRO A 531 -19.90 5.93 1.30
C PRO A 531 -21.25 6.08 0.55
N PRO A 532 -21.92 7.24 0.66
CA PRO A 532 -23.26 7.46 0.08
C PRO A 532 -23.37 7.12 -1.41
N TRP A 533 -22.39 7.55 -2.21
CA TRP A 533 -22.39 7.31 -3.65
C TRP A 533 -22.38 5.83 -4.02
N LEU A 534 -21.77 4.96 -3.21
CA LEU A 534 -21.81 3.50 -3.41
C LEU A 534 -23.19 2.96 -3.00
N LEU A 535 -23.73 3.41 -1.86
CA LEU A 535 -25.05 3.00 -1.39
C LEU A 535 -26.13 3.23 -2.44
N ASP A 536 -26.07 4.32 -3.21
CA ASP A 536 -27.00 4.57 -4.32
C ASP A 536 -27.04 3.42 -5.34
N ALA A 537 -25.87 2.89 -5.74
CA ALA A 537 -25.78 1.78 -6.69
C ALA A 537 -26.23 0.46 -6.06
N ILE A 538 -25.93 0.26 -4.77
CA ILE A 538 -26.37 -0.92 -4.02
C ILE A 538 -27.89 -0.94 -3.88
N HIS A 539 -28.52 0.20 -3.61
CA HIS A 539 -29.97 0.31 -3.49
C HIS A 539 -30.67 -0.10 -4.79
N VAL A 540 -30.15 0.31 -5.95
CA VAL A 540 -30.68 -0.12 -7.25
C VAL A 540 -30.58 -1.65 -7.40
N ALA A 541 -29.43 -2.23 -7.06
CA ALA A 541 -29.21 -3.67 -7.13
C ALA A 541 -30.14 -4.46 -6.19
N MET A 542 -30.33 -3.99 -4.95
CA MET A 542 -31.18 -4.66 -3.95
C MET A 542 -32.65 -4.61 -4.34
N ARG A 543 -33.14 -3.48 -4.86
CA ARG A 543 -34.52 -3.37 -5.38
C ARG A 543 -34.78 -4.29 -6.56
N ALA A 544 -33.80 -4.43 -7.47
CA ALA A 544 -33.92 -5.36 -8.59
C ALA A 544 -34.02 -6.82 -8.12
N ARG A 545 -33.33 -7.17 -7.01
CA ARG A 545 -33.35 -8.53 -6.43
C ARG A 545 -34.59 -8.82 -5.59
N HIS A 546 -35.08 -7.83 -4.86
CA HIS A 546 -36.21 -7.91 -3.93
C HIS A 546 -37.27 -6.84 -4.27
N PRO A 547 -37.99 -6.97 -5.39
CA PRO A 547 -38.94 -5.95 -5.84
C PRO A 547 -40.11 -5.73 -4.86
N GLU A 548 -40.42 -6.72 -4.02
CA GLU A 548 -41.52 -6.67 -3.03
C GLU A 548 -41.07 -6.29 -1.62
N ALA A 549 -39.76 -6.18 -1.35
CA ALA A 549 -39.27 -5.79 -0.03
C ALA A 549 -39.10 -4.27 0.03
N SER A 550 -39.73 -3.62 1.02
CA SER A 550 -39.40 -2.25 1.40
C SER A 550 -38.01 -2.22 2.03
N PHE A 551 -36.97 -2.13 1.19
CA PHE A 551 -35.63 -1.76 1.64
C PHE A 551 -35.70 -0.28 2.05
N GLU A 552 -36.02 -0.03 3.32
CA GLU A 552 -35.99 1.32 3.91
C GLU A 552 -34.54 1.79 4.09
N CYS A 553 -34.27 3.01 3.62
CA CYS A 553 -32.96 3.67 3.62
C CYS A 553 -32.36 3.85 5.02
#